data_AF-A0A3N5GTW7-F1
#
_entry.id   AF-A0A3N5GTW7-F1
#
_cell.length_a   1.000
_cell.length_b   1.000
_cell.length_c   1.000
_cell.angle_alpha   90.00
_cell.angle_beta   90.00
_cell.angle_gamma   90.00
#
_symmetry.space_group_name_H-M   'P 1'
#
loop_
_entity.id
_entity.type
_entity.pdbx_description
1 polymer ?
#
loop_
_entity_poly.entity_id
_entity_poly.type
_entity_poly.pdbx_seq_one_letter_code
_entity_poly.pdbx_strand_id
1 'polypeptide(L)'
;MTVWLRPAACSVAVETALRLTAIALLLRPMGPWYVLPFILCLAALAIVLPKVLRTPATWLALALLVGIRILDDWPLADNHIYLLGYWCLAVALALRTTDISAVLETSSRWLIGLAFALAVLWKALLSPDYLDGRFFRVTVLTDPRFADLATLIGGLTVDELDQNRKALQALPEGAELLNPPLLTEPWRLRALVGAATWGTLILEICVALMSLVPGGPRTRRLRHASLLAFCFSTYAFAPVAGFGWLLLIMGLAQCDPDQRVLRGVYLAAFLLVLVYSEVPWAALLGNWLGQP
;
A
#
# COMPACT_ATOMS: atom_id res chain seq x y z
N MET A 1 -1.12 -26.96 25.05
CA MET A 1 -2.01 -25.77 24.99
C MET A 1 -1.41 -24.49 25.59
N THR A 2 -0.39 -24.53 26.44
CA THR A 2 0.14 -23.37 27.20
C THR A 2 1.00 -22.37 26.40
N VAL A 3 1.44 -22.73 25.19
CA VAL A 3 2.31 -21.86 24.35
C VAL A 3 1.55 -20.67 23.76
N TRP A 4 0.22 -20.76 23.61
CA TRP A 4 -0.59 -19.72 22.96
C TRP A 4 -0.87 -18.49 23.83
N LEU A 5 -0.56 -18.54 25.12
CA LEU A 5 -0.97 -17.53 26.11
C LEU A 5 0.19 -16.79 26.78
N ARG A 6 1.45 -17.11 26.45
CA ARG A 6 2.62 -16.46 27.08
C ARG A 6 3.09 -15.26 26.25
N PRO A 7 3.23 -14.06 26.85
CA PRO A 7 3.82 -12.90 26.17
C PRO A 7 5.30 -13.15 25.89
N ALA A 8 5.75 -12.89 24.66
CA ALA A 8 7.16 -13.00 24.29
C ALA A 8 7.90 -11.65 24.42
N ALA A 9 9.21 -11.69 24.66
CA ALA A 9 10.05 -10.49 24.67
C ALA A 9 10.26 -10.00 23.23
N CYS A 10 9.93 -8.73 22.94
CA CYS A 10 9.99 -8.15 21.60
C CYS A 10 10.99 -6.98 21.56
N SER A 11 11.66 -6.80 20.43
CA SER A 11 12.41 -5.57 20.16
C SER A 11 11.47 -4.38 20.00
N VAL A 12 11.98 -3.16 20.20
CA VAL A 12 11.19 -1.93 20.02
C VAL A 12 10.63 -1.81 18.60
N ALA A 13 11.40 -2.22 17.59
CA ALA A 13 10.97 -2.19 16.19
C ALA A 13 9.76 -3.12 15.96
N VAL A 14 9.85 -4.36 16.43
CA VAL A 14 8.77 -5.35 16.34
C VAL A 14 7.53 -4.84 17.06
N GLU A 15 7.66 -4.42 18.32
CA GLU A 15 6.51 -3.94 19.08
C GLU A 15 5.83 -2.73 18.42
N THR A 16 6.61 -1.81 17.84
CA THR A 16 6.07 -0.67 17.10
C THR A 16 5.34 -1.13 15.83
N ALA A 17 5.90 -2.06 15.06
CA ALA A 17 5.25 -2.62 13.87
C ALA A 17 3.91 -3.31 14.23
N LEU A 18 3.87 -4.06 15.34
CA LEU A 18 2.64 -4.69 15.83
C LEU A 18 1.59 -3.64 16.18
N ARG A 19 1.95 -2.59 16.94
CA ARG A 19 1.02 -1.52 17.30
C ARG A 19 0.50 -0.79 16.07
N LEU A 20 1.38 -0.47 15.11
CA LEU A 20 0.98 0.18 13.87
C LEU A 20 0.08 -0.70 13.01
N THR A 21 0.28 -2.03 13.01
CA THR A 21 -0.63 -2.95 12.32
C THR A 21 -2.02 -2.92 12.94
N ALA A 22 -2.11 -2.91 14.28
CA ALA A 22 -3.38 -2.77 14.97
C ALA A 22 -4.04 -1.40 14.73
N ILE A 23 -3.25 -0.31 14.71
CA ILE A 23 -3.74 1.03 14.37
C ILE A 23 -4.27 1.07 12.93
N ALA A 24 -3.55 0.47 11.98
CA ALA A 24 -3.99 0.41 10.58
C ALA A 24 -5.33 -0.33 10.44
N LEU A 25 -5.51 -1.44 11.17
CA LEU A 25 -6.78 -2.19 11.22
C LEU A 25 -7.93 -1.36 11.82
N LEU A 26 -7.66 -0.42 12.73
CA LEU A 26 -8.67 0.48 13.29
C LEU A 26 -9.02 1.64 12.35
N LEU A 27 -8.00 2.27 11.73
CA LEU A 27 -8.19 3.46 10.89
C LEU A 27 -8.70 3.14 9.49
N ARG A 28 -8.47 1.91 9.04
CA ARG A 28 -9.02 1.38 7.79
C ARG A 28 -9.79 0.10 8.14
N PRO A 29 -10.95 0.24 8.81
CA PRO A 29 -11.84 -0.88 9.10
C PRO A 29 -12.21 -1.57 7.81
N MET A 30 -12.25 -2.89 7.85
CA MET A 30 -12.26 -3.61 6.61
C MET A 30 -12.98 -4.95 6.77
N GLY A 31 -13.88 -5.24 5.84
CA GLY A 31 -14.73 -6.44 5.84
C GLY A 31 -16.19 -6.18 6.15
N PRO A 32 -17.04 -7.21 5.97
CA PRO A 32 -18.48 -7.08 6.13
C PRO A 32 -18.86 -6.88 7.60
N TRP A 33 -20.10 -6.43 7.82
CA TRP A 33 -20.64 -6.08 9.13
C TRP A 33 -20.51 -7.18 10.20
N TYR A 34 -20.46 -8.46 9.79
CA TYR A 34 -20.38 -9.61 10.69
C TYR A 34 -18.93 -9.99 11.07
N VAL A 35 -17.92 -9.49 10.35
CA VAL A 35 -16.49 -9.69 10.67
C VAL A 35 -15.91 -8.45 11.34
N LEU A 36 -16.34 -7.28 10.87
CA LEU A 36 -15.76 -5.99 11.21
C LEU A 36 -15.70 -5.70 12.73
N PRO A 37 -16.77 -5.91 13.53
CA PRO A 37 -16.72 -5.65 14.97
C PRO A 37 -15.64 -6.46 15.68
N PHE A 38 -15.39 -7.70 15.24
CA PHE A 38 -14.37 -8.56 15.84
C PHE A 38 -12.96 -8.09 15.50
N ILE A 39 -12.72 -7.66 14.26
CA ILE A 39 -11.44 -7.06 13.86
C ILE A 39 -11.18 -5.80 14.70
N LEU A 40 -12.17 -4.91 14.82
CA LEU A 40 -12.04 -3.67 15.58
C LEU A 40 -11.79 -3.92 17.06
N CYS A 41 -12.55 -4.82 17.68
CA CYS A 41 -12.37 -5.18 19.08
C CYS A 41 -10.98 -5.76 19.35
N LEU A 42 -10.51 -6.69 18.51
CA LEU A 42 -9.18 -7.29 18.67
C LEU A 42 -8.05 -6.26 18.45
N ALA A 43 -8.17 -5.40 17.44
CA ALA A 43 -7.20 -4.35 17.18
C ALA A 43 -7.15 -3.32 18.31
N ALA A 44 -8.30 -2.87 18.82
CA ALA A 44 -8.38 -1.96 19.96
C ALA A 44 -7.80 -2.57 21.24
N LEU A 45 -8.16 -3.82 21.55
CA LEU A 45 -7.60 -4.54 22.69
C LEU A 45 -6.09 -4.74 22.55
N ALA A 46 -5.59 -5.04 21.35
CA ALA A 46 -4.16 -5.17 21.09
C ALA A 46 -3.41 -3.85 21.32
N ILE A 47 -4.00 -2.69 21.00
CA ILE A 47 -3.38 -1.39 21.26
C ILE A 47 -3.32 -1.08 22.76
N VAL A 48 -4.44 -1.30 23.47
CA VAL A 48 -4.57 -0.92 24.88
C VAL A 48 -3.84 -1.90 25.81
N LEU A 49 -3.82 -3.19 25.46
CA LEU A 49 -3.31 -4.26 26.31
C LEU A 49 -2.07 -4.91 25.67
N PRO A 50 -0.85 -4.62 26.16
CA PRO A 50 0.39 -5.21 25.64
C PRO A 50 0.41 -6.74 25.65
N LYS A 51 -0.33 -7.37 26.59
CA LYS A 51 -0.51 -8.82 26.63
C LYS A 51 -1.24 -9.34 25.40
N VAL A 52 -2.33 -8.67 24.99
CA VAL A 52 -3.11 -9.05 23.80
C VAL A 52 -2.29 -8.84 22.54
N LEU A 53 -1.55 -7.72 22.44
CA LEU A 53 -0.63 -7.43 21.33
C LEU A 53 0.42 -8.53 21.12
N ARG A 54 0.96 -9.08 22.21
CA ARG A 54 2.04 -10.08 22.17
C ARG A 54 1.52 -11.52 22.17
N THR A 55 0.21 -11.73 22.09
CA THR A 55 -0.40 -13.05 22.09
C THR A 55 -0.54 -13.55 20.65
N PRO A 56 0.06 -14.71 20.27
CA PRO A 56 -0.05 -15.27 18.92
C PRO A 56 -1.49 -15.49 18.47
N ALA A 57 -2.37 -15.90 19.39
CA ALA A 57 -3.77 -16.18 19.09
C ALA A 57 -4.53 -14.95 18.61
N THR A 58 -4.18 -13.75 19.09
CA THR A 58 -4.75 -12.48 18.61
C THR A 58 -4.54 -12.32 17.11
N TRP A 59 -3.29 -12.51 16.67
CA TRP A 59 -2.90 -12.32 15.28
C TRP A 59 -3.41 -13.43 14.37
N LEU A 60 -3.50 -14.66 14.88
CA LEU A 60 -4.14 -15.75 14.16
C LEU A 60 -5.64 -15.48 13.97
N ALA A 61 -6.34 -15.01 15.00
CA ALA A 61 -7.74 -14.62 14.89
C ALA A 61 -7.92 -13.48 13.88
N LEU A 62 -7.07 -12.45 13.92
CA LEU A 62 -7.08 -11.38 12.91
C LEU A 62 -6.83 -11.91 11.49
N ALA A 63 -5.86 -12.83 11.31
CA ALA A 63 -5.60 -13.45 10.01
C ALA A 63 -6.81 -14.24 9.49
N LEU A 64 -7.50 -15.00 10.36
CA LEU A 64 -8.72 -15.72 10.00
C LEU A 64 -9.88 -14.78 9.65
N LEU A 65 -10.09 -13.71 10.42
CA LEU A 65 -11.12 -12.72 10.14
C LEU A 65 -10.86 -11.98 8.82
N VAL A 66 -9.62 -11.59 8.55
CA VAL A 66 -9.22 -11.04 7.23
C VAL A 66 -9.39 -12.08 6.13
N GLY A 67 -9.12 -13.35 6.40
CA GLY A 67 -9.38 -14.46 5.47
C GLY A 67 -10.87 -14.63 5.13
N ILE A 68 -11.76 -14.54 6.12
CA ILE A 68 -13.22 -14.59 5.89
C ILE A 68 -13.64 -13.42 5.00
N ARG A 69 -13.13 -12.22 5.25
CA ARG A 69 -13.36 -11.07 4.36
C ARG A 69 -12.93 -11.37 2.92
N ILE A 70 -11.71 -11.90 2.73
CA ILE A 70 -11.20 -12.20 1.39
C ILE A 70 -12.12 -13.16 0.65
N LEU A 71 -12.69 -14.15 1.35
CA LEU A 71 -13.65 -15.09 0.77
C LEU A 71 -14.98 -14.43 0.41
N ASP A 72 -15.45 -13.47 1.21
CA ASP A 72 -16.67 -12.70 0.97
C ASP A 72 -16.53 -11.79 -0.28
N ASP A 73 -15.39 -11.11 -0.40
CA ASP A 73 -15.08 -10.22 -1.53
C ASP A 73 -14.48 -10.97 -2.74
N TRP A 74 -14.41 -12.30 -2.73
CA TRP A 74 -13.68 -13.07 -3.76
C TRP A 74 -14.31 -12.93 -5.16
N PRO A 75 -13.51 -12.73 -6.24
CA PRO A 75 -12.04 -12.57 -6.29
C PRO A 75 -11.58 -11.10 -6.25
N LEU A 76 -12.47 -10.17 -5.93
CA LEU A 76 -12.31 -8.72 -6.10
C LEU A 76 -11.66 -8.01 -4.90
N ALA A 77 -11.28 -8.73 -3.85
CA ALA A 77 -10.56 -8.13 -2.72
C ALA A 77 -9.27 -7.44 -3.19
N ASP A 78 -8.98 -6.25 -2.65
CA ASP A 78 -7.75 -5.55 -3.01
C ASP A 78 -6.50 -6.35 -2.60
N ASN A 79 -5.45 -6.30 -3.42
CA ASN A 79 -4.18 -7.03 -3.22
C ASN A 79 -3.58 -6.86 -1.82
N HIS A 80 -3.71 -5.66 -1.23
CA HIS A 80 -3.16 -5.36 0.09
C HIS A 80 -3.90 -6.06 1.24
N ILE A 81 -5.12 -6.55 1.01
CA ILE A 81 -5.89 -7.31 2.00
C ILE A 81 -5.37 -8.75 2.11
N TYR A 82 -5.05 -9.37 0.98
CA TYR A 82 -4.34 -10.65 0.95
C TYR A 82 -3.00 -10.53 1.69
N LEU A 83 -2.23 -9.48 1.37
CA LEU A 83 -0.95 -9.22 2.00
C LEU A 83 -1.09 -9.01 3.53
N LEU A 84 -2.14 -8.32 3.97
CA LEU A 84 -2.44 -8.11 5.39
C LEU A 84 -2.78 -9.43 6.09
N GLY A 85 -3.58 -10.29 5.46
CA GLY A 85 -3.88 -11.63 5.98
C GLY A 85 -2.60 -12.45 6.20
N TYR A 86 -1.72 -12.48 5.20
CA TYR A 86 -0.42 -13.14 5.32
C TYR A 86 0.48 -12.48 6.36
N TRP A 87 0.47 -11.15 6.48
CA TRP A 87 1.24 -10.44 7.50
C TRP A 87 0.77 -10.79 8.92
N CYS A 88 -0.54 -10.77 9.17
CA CYS A 88 -1.12 -11.19 10.46
C CYS A 88 -0.75 -12.65 10.78
N LEU A 89 -0.78 -13.54 9.79
CA LEU A 89 -0.35 -14.92 9.96
C LEU A 89 1.15 -15.01 10.28
N ALA A 90 2.00 -14.26 9.56
CA ALA A 90 3.44 -14.21 9.82
C ALA A 90 3.74 -13.73 11.24
N VAL A 91 3.02 -12.71 11.73
CA VAL A 91 3.11 -12.25 13.11
C VAL A 91 2.70 -13.34 14.09
N ALA A 92 1.57 -14.02 13.86
CA ALA A 92 1.12 -15.10 14.72
C ALA A 92 2.17 -16.22 14.83
N LEU A 93 2.81 -16.57 13.71
CA LEU A 93 3.88 -17.58 13.68
C LEU A 93 5.16 -17.09 14.34
N ALA A 94 5.58 -15.84 14.09
CA ALA A 94 6.79 -15.27 14.67
C ALA A 94 6.71 -15.14 16.20
N LEU A 95 5.56 -14.76 16.75
CA LEU A 95 5.37 -14.67 18.21
C LEU A 95 5.46 -16.03 18.93
N ARG A 96 5.53 -17.15 18.19
CA ARG A 96 5.73 -18.49 18.74
C ARG A 96 7.19 -18.94 18.74
N THR A 97 8.09 -18.16 18.14
CA THR A 97 9.52 -18.49 18.08
C THR A 97 10.29 -17.77 19.18
N THR A 98 11.53 -18.21 19.41
CA THR A 98 12.47 -17.55 20.32
C THR A 98 13.05 -16.27 19.70
N ASP A 99 13.32 -16.29 18.39
CA ASP A 99 13.83 -15.14 17.63
C ASP A 99 12.72 -14.52 16.75
N ILE A 100 11.87 -13.72 17.40
CA ILE A 100 10.73 -13.06 16.76
C ILE A 100 11.21 -12.08 15.68
N SER A 101 12.30 -11.36 15.95
CA SER A 101 12.79 -10.30 15.07
C SER A 101 13.32 -10.90 13.76
N ALA A 102 14.13 -11.96 13.82
CA ALA A 102 14.64 -12.60 12.61
C ALA A 102 13.53 -13.23 11.75
N VAL A 103 12.51 -13.83 12.40
CA VAL A 103 11.37 -14.42 11.67
C VAL A 103 10.55 -13.33 11.00
N LEU A 104 10.23 -12.23 11.70
CA LEU A 104 9.48 -11.12 11.10
C LEU A 104 10.28 -10.39 10.01
N GLU A 105 11.59 -10.21 10.17
CA GLU A 105 12.43 -9.66 9.11
C GLU A 105 12.35 -10.55 7.87
N THR A 106 12.49 -11.87 8.04
CA THR A 106 12.45 -12.82 6.93
C THR A 106 11.07 -12.86 6.28
N SER A 107 10.00 -12.95 7.06
CA SER A 107 8.63 -12.97 6.55
C SER A 107 8.27 -11.68 5.83
N SER A 108 8.55 -10.51 6.42
CA SER A 108 8.30 -9.21 5.77
C SER A 108 9.06 -9.07 4.46
N ARG A 109 10.33 -9.48 4.43
CA ARG A 109 11.16 -9.48 3.23
C ARG A 109 10.57 -10.34 2.12
N TRP A 110 10.12 -11.56 2.43
CA TRP A 110 9.47 -12.43 1.44
C TRP A 110 8.12 -11.90 0.98
N LEU A 111 7.29 -11.42 1.91
CA LEU A 111 5.96 -10.88 1.59
C LEU A 111 6.05 -9.66 0.68
N ILE A 112 6.94 -8.71 0.99
CA ILE A 112 7.21 -7.55 0.12
C ILE A 112 7.80 -8.03 -1.20
N GLY A 113 8.87 -8.83 -1.16
CA GLY A 113 9.58 -9.23 -2.37
C GLY A 113 8.70 -9.99 -3.37
N LEU A 114 7.89 -10.93 -2.88
CA LEU A 114 6.97 -11.70 -3.72
C LEU A 114 5.80 -10.85 -4.22
N ALA A 115 5.20 -10.00 -3.38
CA ALA A 115 4.12 -9.13 -3.81
C ALA A 115 4.57 -8.21 -4.96
N PHE A 116 5.75 -7.61 -4.84
CA PHE A 116 6.33 -6.76 -5.87
C PHE A 116 6.79 -7.55 -7.10
N ALA A 117 7.38 -8.74 -6.93
CA ALA A 117 7.77 -9.58 -8.07
C ALA A 117 6.55 -10.01 -8.90
N LEU A 118 5.43 -10.36 -8.24
CA LEU A 118 4.18 -10.67 -8.92
C LEU A 118 3.57 -9.45 -9.60
N ALA A 119 3.64 -8.27 -8.97
CA ALA A 119 3.20 -7.01 -9.60
C ALA A 119 4.01 -6.70 -10.87
N VAL A 120 5.33 -6.86 -10.81
CA VAL A 120 6.22 -6.70 -11.98
C VAL A 120 5.90 -7.73 -13.05
N LEU A 121 5.73 -9.01 -12.69
CA LEU A 121 5.35 -10.08 -13.63
C LEU A 121 4.04 -9.72 -14.34
N TRP A 122 3.02 -9.30 -13.59
CA TRP A 122 1.73 -8.92 -14.15
C TRP A 122 1.87 -7.76 -15.13
N LYS A 123 2.51 -6.67 -14.70
CA LYS A 123 2.62 -5.43 -15.49
C LYS A 123 3.55 -5.56 -16.69
N ALA A 124 4.68 -6.24 -16.54
CA ALA A 124 5.69 -6.31 -17.58
C ALA A 124 5.46 -7.46 -18.57
N LEU A 125 4.81 -8.55 -18.16
CA LEU A 125 4.69 -9.74 -19.00
C LEU A 125 3.24 -10.10 -19.35
N LEU A 126 2.26 -9.75 -18.52
CA LEU A 126 0.86 -10.15 -18.72
C LEU A 126 -0.06 -9.01 -19.17
N SER A 127 0.38 -7.75 -19.06
CA SER A 127 -0.40 -6.55 -19.40
C SER A 127 0.32 -5.66 -20.42
N PRO A 128 0.21 -5.94 -21.74
CA PRO A 128 0.82 -5.11 -22.79
C PRO A 128 0.36 -3.63 -22.74
N ASP A 129 -0.88 -3.41 -22.32
CA ASP A 129 -1.52 -2.11 -22.09
C ASP A 129 -0.92 -1.31 -20.93
N TYR A 130 -0.18 -1.95 -20.03
CA TYR A 130 0.60 -1.24 -19.03
C TYR A 130 1.86 -0.63 -19.66
N LEU A 131 2.60 -1.41 -20.46
CA LEU A 131 3.89 -1.00 -21.04
C LEU A 131 3.77 0.11 -22.08
N ASP A 132 2.70 0.10 -22.87
CA ASP A 132 2.41 1.19 -23.83
C ASP A 132 1.79 2.43 -23.16
N GLY A 133 1.55 2.37 -21.86
CA GLY A 133 1.05 3.47 -21.03
C GLY A 133 -0.46 3.68 -21.09
N ARG A 134 -1.24 2.88 -21.83
CA ARG A 134 -2.70 2.99 -21.88
C ARG A 134 -3.33 2.89 -20.49
N PHE A 135 -2.83 1.99 -19.63
CA PHE A 135 -3.29 1.86 -18.25
C PHE A 135 -3.24 3.20 -17.51
N PHE A 136 -2.09 3.88 -17.51
CA PHE A 136 -1.93 5.15 -16.81
C PHE A 136 -2.63 6.31 -17.51
N ARG A 137 -2.75 6.30 -18.85
CA ARG A 137 -3.56 7.30 -19.58
C ARG A 137 -5.00 7.27 -19.11
N VAL A 138 -5.61 6.08 -19.12
CA VAL A 138 -6.99 5.91 -18.66
C VAL A 138 -7.08 6.27 -17.18
N THR A 139 -6.20 5.72 -16.34
CA THR A 139 -6.21 5.96 -14.89
C THR A 139 -6.12 7.45 -14.54
N VAL A 140 -5.17 8.20 -15.12
CA VAL A 140 -5.00 9.63 -14.82
C VAL A 140 -6.21 10.46 -15.27
N LEU A 141 -6.88 10.05 -16.35
CA LEU A 141 -8.05 10.75 -16.88
C LEU A 141 -9.34 10.40 -16.12
N THR A 142 -9.54 9.14 -15.73
CA THR A 142 -10.82 8.66 -15.20
C THR A 142 -10.88 8.59 -13.68
N ASP A 143 -9.75 8.37 -13.00
CA ASP A 143 -9.73 8.22 -11.55
C ASP A 143 -9.72 9.62 -10.87
N PRO A 144 -10.72 9.92 -10.03
CA PRO A 144 -10.81 11.22 -9.35
C PRO A 144 -9.57 11.57 -8.52
N ARG A 145 -8.85 10.58 -7.98
CA ARG A 145 -7.65 10.78 -7.15
C ARG A 145 -6.50 11.41 -7.94
N PHE A 146 -6.50 11.27 -9.26
CA PHE A 146 -5.49 11.83 -10.14
C PHE A 146 -5.94 13.15 -10.80
N ALA A 147 -7.11 13.69 -10.45
CA ALA A 147 -7.64 14.91 -11.06
C ALA A 147 -6.65 16.09 -10.93
N ASP A 148 -6.14 16.32 -9.73
CA ASP A 148 -5.17 17.40 -9.48
C ASP A 148 -3.86 17.18 -10.22
N LEU A 149 -3.45 15.91 -10.35
CA LEU A 149 -2.25 15.57 -11.10
C LEU A 149 -2.44 15.84 -12.60
N ALA A 150 -3.61 15.48 -13.14
CA ALA A 150 -3.98 15.67 -14.53
C ALA A 150 -4.05 17.16 -14.90
N THR A 151 -4.57 18.01 -14.01
CA THR A 151 -4.69 19.45 -14.25
C THR A 151 -3.37 20.19 -13.98
N LEU A 152 -2.82 20.09 -12.77
CA LEU A 152 -1.64 20.86 -12.35
C LEU A 152 -0.38 20.45 -13.11
N ILE A 153 -0.13 19.15 -13.23
CA ILE A 153 1.09 18.62 -13.84
C ILE A 153 0.83 18.21 -15.29
N GLY A 154 -0.28 17.52 -15.56
CA GLY A 154 -0.68 17.06 -16.89
C GLY A 154 -1.09 18.19 -17.83
N GLY A 155 -1.41 19.37 -17.31
CA GLY A 155 -1.70 20.58 -18.09
C GLY A 155 -3.06 20.57 -18.77
N LEU A 156 -4.00 19.76 -18.26
CA LEU A 156 -5.40 19.84 -18.66
C LEU A 156 -6.12 20.95 -17.90
N THR A 157 -7.04 21.61 -18.59
CA THR A 157 -8.10 22.38 -17.92
C THR A 157 -9.13 21.43 -17.30
N VAL A 158 -9.92 21.92 -16.35
CA VAL A 158 -11.01 21.16 -15.74
C VAL A 158 -12.03 20.72 -16.80
N ASP A 159 -12.35 21.61 -17.74
CA ASP A 159 -13.29 21.32 -18.83
C ASP A 159 -12.77 20.22 -19.78
N GLU A 160 -11.48 20.27 -20.16
CA GLU A 160 -10.88 19.23 -21.00
C GLU A 160 -10.84 17.87 -20.28
N LEU A 161 -10.55 17.86 -18.98
CA LEU A 161 -10.57 16.64 -18.18
C LEU A 161 -11.99 16.04 -18.12
N ASP A 162 -13.00 16.87 -17.91
CA ASP A 162 -14.40 16.42 -17.88
C ASP A 162 -14.89 15.94 -19.25
N GLN A 163 -14.45 16.58 -20.34
CA GLN A 163 -14.72 16.10 -21.70
C GLN A 163 -14.08 14.73 -21.95
N ASN A 164 -12.81 14.56 -21.58
CA ASN A 164 -12.11 13.27 -21.68
C ASN A 164 -12.80 12.18 -20.84
N ARG A 165 -13.28 12.51 -19.63
CA ARG A 165 -14.02 11.56 -18.79
C ARG A 165 -15.33 11.13 -19.42
N LYS A 166 -16.10 12.07 -19.96
CA LYS A 166 -17.34 11.77 -20.69
C LYS A 166 -17.07 10.87 -21.90
N ALA A 167 -16.00 11.16 -22.64
CA ALA A 167 -15.54 10.35 -23.77
C ALA A 167 -15.15 8.91 -23.37
N LEU A 168 -14.62 8.73 -22.16
CA LEU A 168 -14.17 7.43 -21.63
C LEU A 168 -15.24 6.70 -20.80
N GLN A 169 -16.48 7.20 -20.73
CA GLN A 169 -17.56 6.48 -20.06
C GLN A 169 -17.84 5.16 -20.75
N ALA A 170 -18.03 4.10 -19.95
CA ALA A 170 -18.33 2.78 -20.47
C ALA A 170 -19.63 2.83 -21.30
N LEU A 171 -19.54 2.33 -22.53
CA LEU A 171 -20.71 2.18 -23.39
C LEU A 171 -21.53 0.96 -22.93
N PRO A 172 -22.85 0.94 -23.20
CA PRO A 172 -23.64 -0.27 -23.06
C PRO A 172 -23.00 -1.44 -23.81
N GLU A 173 -23.17 -2.65 -23.29
CA GLU A 173 -22.60 -3.84 -23.90
C GLU A 173 -23.03 -3.99 -25.37
N GLY A 174 -22.07 -4.15 -26.28
CA GLY A 174 -22.30 -4.23 -27.72
C GLY A 174 -22.49 -2.90 -28.45
N ALA A 175 -22.44 -1.76 -27.76
CA ALA A 175 -22.49 -0.44 -28.39
C ALA A 175 -21.09 0.05 -28.75
N GLU A 176 -20.95 0.58 -29.98
CA GLU A 176 -19.75 1.26 -30.45
C GLU A 176 -20.09 2.70 -30.85
N LEU A 177 -19.16 3.62 -30.58
CA LEU A 177 -19.31 4.99 -31.05
C LEU A 177 -19.01 5.04 -32.55
N LEU A 178 -19.99 5.53 -33.33
CA LEU A 178 -19.81 5.79 -34.76
C LEU A 178 -18.68 6.79 -35.04
N ASN A 179 -18.48 7.74 -34.12
CA ASN A 179 -17.42 8.73 -34.16
C ASN A 179 -16.77 8.82 -32.76
N PRO A 180 -15.68 8.06 -32.50
CA PRO A 180 -15.01 8.13 -31.22
C PRO A 180 -14.41 9.53 -31.02
N PRO A 181 -14.69 10.20 -29.89
CA PRO A 181 -14.13 11.52 -29.60
C PRO A 181 -12.60 11.45 -29.48
N LEU A 182 -11.93 12.46 -30.01
CA LEU A 182 -10.49 12.63 -29.81
C LEU A 182 -10.23 13.07 -28.38
N LEU A 183 -9.43 12.29 -27.65
CA LEU A 183 -9.00 12.66 -26.30
C LEU A 183 -7.99 13.81 -26.39
N THR A 184 -8.18 14.81 -25.53
CA THR A 184 -7.22 15.90 -25.38
C THR A 184 -6.07 15.40 -24.51
N GLU A 185 -4.90 15.18 -25.11
CA GLU A 185 -3.70 14.69 -24.42
C GLU A 185 -2.51 15.66 -24.63
N PRO A 186 -2.38 16.70 -23.80
CA PRO A 186 -1.23 17.59 -23.84
C PRO A 186 0.09 16.83 -23.71
N TRP A 187 1.17 17.38 -24.25
CA TRP A 187 2.49 16.75 -24.14
C TRP A 187 2.92 16.51 -22.68
N ARG A 188 2.51 17.41 -21.77
CA ARG A 188 2.76 17.30 -20.32
C ARG A 188 2.07 16.08 -19.73
N LEU A 189 0.80 15.84 -20.07
CA LEU A 189 0.06 14.63 -19.68
C LEU A 189 0.76 13.37 -20.21
N ARG A 190 1.18 13.36 -21.47
CA ARG A 190 1.88 12.21 -22.07
C ARG A 190 3.21 11.92 -21.37
N ALA A 191 3.97 12.97 -21.03
CA ALA A 191 5.21 12.84 -20.27
C ALA A 191 4.97 12.31 -18.85
N LEU A 192 3.94 12.83 -18.17
CA LEU A 192 3.52 12.37 -16.85
C LEU A 192 3.14 10.89 -16.87
N VAL A 193 2.31 10.46 -17.83
CA VAL A 193 1.94 9.06 -18.02
C VAL A 193 3.19 8.21 -18.25
N GLY A 194 4.09 8.62 -19.16
CA GLY A 194 5.31 7.86 -19.43
C GLY A 194 6.19 7.72 -18.18
N ALA A 195 6.33 8.79 -17.40
CA ALA A 195 7.05 8.78 -16.15
C ALA A 195 6.37 7.88 -15.10
N ALA A 196 5.03 7.90 -15.00
CA ALA A 196 4.29 7.04 -14.09
C ALA A 196 4.40 5.56 -14.47
N THR A 197 4.25 5.21 -15.75
CA THR A 197 4.38 3.85 -16.28
C THR A 197 5.73 3.25 -15.94
N TRP A 198 6.81 3.89 -16.41
CA TRP A 198 8.16 3.35 -16.28
C TRP A 198 8.74 3.57 -14.88
N GLY A 199 8.47 4.72 -14.26
CA GLY A 199 8.92 5.03 -12.91
C GLY A 199 8.37 4.06 -11.89
N THR A 200 7.06 3.77 -11.93
CA THR A 200 6.44 2.78 -11.04
C THR A 200 7.05 1.40 -11.27
N LEU A 201 7.17 0.96 -12.52
CA LEU A 201 7.71 -0.37 -12.84
C LEU A 201 9.17 -0.52 -12.37
N ILE A 202 10.01 0.49 -12.59
CA ILE A 202 11.41 0.50 -12.15
C ILE A 202 11.50 0.41 -10.62
N LEU A 203 10.71 1.21 -9.91
CA LEU A 203 10.69 1.18 -8.44
C LEU A 203 10.22 -0.18 -7.92
N GLU A 204 9.20 -0.77 -8.56
CA GLU A 204 8.72 -2.10 -8.18
C GLU A 204 9.76 -3.19 -8.40
N ILE A 205 10.48 -3.16 -9.53
CA ILE A 205 11.62 -4.04 -9.80
C ILE A 205 12.69 -3.87 -8.73
N CYS A 206 13.05 -2.63 -8.38
CA CYS A 206 14.04 -2.36 -7.34
C CYS A 206 13.61 -2.91 -5.98
N VAL A 207 12.35 -2.74 -5.59
CA VAL A 207 11.84 -3.28 -4.32
C VAL A 207 11.83 -4.81 -4.34
N ALA A 208 11.36 -5.43 -5.42
CA ALA A 208 11.34 -6.89 -5.58
C ALA A 208 12.75 -7.48 -5.46
N LEU A 209 13.70 -6.97 -6.24
CA LEU A 209 15.08 -7.45 -6.26
C LEU A 209 15.77 -7.26 -4.92
N MET A 210 15.69 -6.06 -4.32
CA MET A 210 16.37 -5.80 -3.05
C MET A 210 15.74 -6.55 -1.87
N SER A 211 14.48 -6.93 -1.97
CA SER A 211 13.81 -7.74 -0.96
C SER A 211 14.16 -9.23 -1.15
N LEU A 212 14.11 -9.77 -2.37
CA LEU A 212 14.33 -11.20 -2.59
C LEU A 212 15.80 -11.63 -2.51
N VAL A 213 16.74 -10.76 -2.89
CA VAL A 213 18.16 -11.06 -2.87
C VAL A 213 18.68 -11.11 -1.42
N PRO A 214 19.21 -12.25 -0.95
CA PRO A 214 19.92 -12.29 0.32
C PRO A 214 21.19 -11.45 0.18
N GLY A 215 21.49 -10.61 1.17
CA GLY A 215 22.60 -9.69 1.01
C GLY A 215 23.17 -9.14 2.30
N GLY A 216 24.39 -8.63 2.15
CA GLY A 216 25.13 -7.98 3.23
C GLY A 216 24.53 -6.62 3.63
N PRO A 217 25.28 -5.82 4.41
CA PRO A 217 24.78 -4.54 4.92
C PRO A 217 24.39 -3.54 3.82
N ARG A 218 25.05 -3.58 2.66
CA ARG A 218 24.72 -2.70 1.52
C ARG A 218 23.34 -3.02 0.93
N THR A 219 23.03 -4.29 0.69
CA THR A 219 21.73 -4.73 0.16
C THR A 219 20.60 -4.36 1.11
N ARG A 220 20.81 -4.51 2.43
CA ARG A 220 19.85 -4.08 3.45
C ARG A 220 19.54 -2.58 3.37
N ARG A 221 20.57 -1.73 3.26
CA ARG A 221 20.37 -0.27 3.08
C ARG A 221 19.61 0.04 1.80
N LEU A 222 19.97 -0.60 0.68
CA LEU A 222 19.30 -0.41 -0.60
C LEU A 222 17.84 -0.88 -0.58
N ARG A 223 17.53 -1.94 0.18
CA ARG A 223 16.15 -2.42 0.41
C ARG A 223 15.29 -1.39 1.11
N HIS A 224 15.80 -0.78 2.18
CA HIS A 224 15.07 0.29 2.86
C HIS A 224 14.92 1.53 1.96
N ALA A 225 15.98 1.91 1.25
CA ALA A 225 15.95 3.04 0.33
C ALA A 225 14.95 2.83 -0.81
N SER A 226 14.92 1.64 -1.44
CA SER A 226 13.98 1.34 -2.52
C SER A 226 12.53 1.30 -2.02
N LEU A 227 12.28 0.69 -0.86
CA LEU A 227 10.94 0.62 -0.29
C LEU A 227 10.40 2.01 0.09
N LEU A 228 11.23 2.84 0.73
CA LEU A 228 10.86 4.20 1.07
C LEU A 228 10.68 5.06 -0.18
N ALA A 229 11.57 4.95 -1.17
CA ALA A 229 11.42 5.64 -2.44
C ALA A 229 10.12 5.28 -3.15
N PHE A 230 9.76 3.98 -3.17
CA PHE A 230 8.47 3.53 -3.68
C PHE A 230 7.30 4.13 -2.89
N CYS A 231 7.35 4.11 -1.55
CA CYS A 231 6.25 4.65 -0.74
C CYS A 231 6.08 6.16 -0.95
N PHE A 232 7.17 6.93 -0.90
CA PHE A 232 7.10 8.39 -1.06
C PHE A 232 6.65 8.79 -2.46
N SER A 233 7.15 8.14 -3.51
CA SER A 233 6.75 8.46 -4.89
C SER A 233 5.30 8.06 -5.16
N THR A 234 4.92 6.82 -4.83
CA THR A 234 3.58 6.31 -5.16
C THR A 234 2.49 7.01 -4.36
N TYR A 235 2.65 7.11 -3.03
CA TYR A 235 1.60 7.64 -2.16
C TYR A 235 1.52 9.16 -2.12
N ALA A 236 2.52 9.87 -2.65
CA ALA A 236 2.40 11.31 -2.92
C ALA A 236 1.39 11.61 -4.04
N PHE A 237 1.17 10.69 -4.99
CA PHE A 237 0.29 10.92 -6.13
C PHE A 237 -1.01 10.12 -6.07
N ALA A 238 -0.99 8.93 -5.47
CA ALA A 238 -2.15 8.05 -5.37
C ALA A 238 -2.25 7.49 -3.94
N PRO A 239 -2.91 8.21 -3.01
CA PRO A 239 -2.96 7.81 -1.61
C PRO A 239 -3.85 6.57 -1.40
N VAL A 240 -3.30 5.39 -1.63
CA VAL A 240 -3.87 4.11 -1.18
C VAL A 240 -3.27 3.78 0.19
N ALA A 241 -3.77 4.46 1.22
CA ALA A 241 -3.18 4.47 2.56
C ALA A 241 -2.98 3.05 3.14
N GLY A 242 -3.95 2.15 2.94
CA GLY A 242 -3.89 0.79 3.49
C GLY A 242 -2.68 -0.01 3.02
N PHE A 243 -2.38 0.03 1.72
CA PHE A 243 -1.21 -0.67 1.19
C PHE A 243 0.10 -0.02 1.65
N GLY A 244 0.17 1.32 1.62
CA GLY A 244 1.38 2.05 2.01
C GLY A 244 1.75 1.84 3.46
N TRP A 245 0.78 1.91 4.35
CA TRP A 245 0.98 1.60 5.76
C TRP A 245 1.50 0.19 5.98
N LEU A 246 0.93 -0.81 5.31
CA LEU A 246 1.36 -2.20 5.46
C LEU A 246 2.82 -2.39 5.02
N LEU A 247 3.22 -1.76 3.91
CA LEU A 247 4.62 -1.78 3.45
C LEU A 247 5.56 -1.08 4.44
N LEU A 248 5.17 0.07 4.98
CA LEU A 248 5.96 0.83 5.96
C LEU A 248 6.11 0.07 7.28
N ILE A 249 5.04 -0.59 7.75
CA ILE A 249 5.04 -1.48 8.92
C ILE A 249 6.03 -2.63 8.72
N MET A 250 5.93 -3.32 7.58
CA MET A 250 6.82 -4.44 7.26
C MET A 250 8.28 -3.98 7.07
N GLY A 251 8.50 -2.78 6.52
CA GLY A 251 9.83 -2.17 6.43
C GLY A 251 10.41 -1.80 7.79
N LEU A 252 9.58 -1.28 8.70
CA LEU A 252 9.95 -0.97 10.09
C LEU A 252 10.35 -2.25 10.86
N ALA A 253 9.63 -3.36 10.64
CA ALA A 253 9.93 -4.64 11.28
C ALA A 253 11.29 -5.22 10.88
N GLN A 254 11.89 -4.74 9.79
CA GLN A 254 13.22 -5.14 9.31
C GLN A 254 14.36 -4.27 9.86
N CYS A 255 14.08 -3.24 10.66
CA CYS A 255 15.10 -2.33 11.17
C CYS A 255 15.91 -2.98 12.31
N ASP A 256 17.23 -2.88 12.22
CA ASP A 256 18.14 -3.31 13.28
C ASP A 256 18.01 -2.41 14.54
N PRO A 257 18.38 -2.88 15.75
CA PRO A 257 18.25 -2.11 16.98
C PRO A 257 18.99 -0.75 16.99
N ASP A 258 20.12 -0.66 16.30
CA ASP A 258 20.97 0.53 16.16
C ASP A 258 20.40 1.56 15.17
N GLN A 259 19.51 1.15 14.25
CA GLN A 259 18.93 1.99 13.19
C GLN A 259 17.78 2.90 13.70
N ARG A 260 18.03 3.69 14.75
CA ARG A 260 17.02 4.58 15.36
C ARG A 260 16.45 5.61 14.39
N VAL A 261 17.31 6.24 13.59
CA VAL A 261 16.91 7.27 12.62
C VAL A 261 16.00 6.67 11.55
N LEU A 262 16.36 5.52 11.00
CA LEU A 262 15.58 4.85 9.96
C LEU A 262 14.18 4.45 10.47
N ARG A 263 14.09 3.97 11.72
CA ARG A 263 12.80 3.72 12.36
C ARG A 263 11.95 4.99 12.45
N GLY A 264 12.57 6.11 12.83
CA GLY A 264 11.93 7.42 12.80
C GLY A 264 11.42 7.81 11.41
N VAL A 265 12.18 7.53 10.35
CA VAL A 265 11.76 7.79 8.96
C VAL A 265 10.54 6.95 8.58
N TYR A 266 10.49 5.66 8.92
CA TYR A 266 9.31 4.83 8.68
C TYR A 266 8.07 5.33 9.42
N LEU A 267 8.22 5.76 10.68
CA LEU A 267 7.14 6.36 11.45
C LEU A 267 6.65 7.67 10.85
N ALA A 268 7.58 8.56 10.48
CA ALA A 268 7.24 9.81 9.82
C ALA A 268 6.53 9.57 8.49
N ALA A 269 7.00 8.61 7.69
CA ALA A 269 6.36 8.23 6.43
C ALA A 269 4.94 7.67 6.66
N PHE A 270 4.74 6.85 7.70
CA PHE A 270 3.42 6.32 8.05
C PHE A 270 2.42 7.45 8.36
N LEU A 271 2.86 8.40 9.20
CA LEU A 271 2.05 9.56 9.58
C LEU A 271 1.82 10.51 8.40
N LEU A 272 2.83 10.71 7.55
CA LEU A 272 2.70 11.53 6.34
C LEU A 272 1.63 10.94 5.41
N VAL A 273 1.65 9.63 5.17
CA VAL A 273 0.63 8.96 4.35
C VAL A 273 -0.77 9.13 4.97
N LEU A 274 -0.89 9.06 6.30
CA LEU A 274 -2.16 9.30 7.00
C LEU A 274 -2.66 10.72 6.74
N VAL A 275 -1.84 11.72 7.08
CA VAL A 275 -2.19 13.14 6.94
C VAL A 275 -2.49 13.48 5.49
N TYR A 276 -1.73 12.94 4.53
CA TYR A 276 -1.95 13.16 3.12
C TYR A 276 -3.25 12.51 2.61
N SER A 277 -3.63 11.36 3.16
CA SER A 277 -4.86 10.67 2.75
C SER A 277 -6.15 11.27 3.32
N GLU A 278 -6.08 11.96 4.46
CA GLU A 278 -7.27 12.51 5.15
C GLU A 278 -7.50 14.00 4.89
N VAL A 279 -6.45 14.74 4.53
CA VAL A 279 -6.53 16.19 4.34
C VAL A 279 -6.69 16.51 2.85
N PRO A 280 -7.70 17.30 2.44
CA PRO A 280 -7.92 17.66 1.04
C PRO A 280 -6.96 18.79 0.61
N TRP A 281 -5.66 18.45 0.51
CA TRP A 281 -4.57 19.41 0.26
C TRP A 281 -4.77 20.25 -0.99
N ALA A 282 -5.28 19.68 -2.08
CA ALA A 282 -5.50 20.43 -3.32
C ALA A 282 -6.58 21.51 -3.16
N ALA A 283 -7.70 21.19 -2.51
CA ALA A 283 -8.74 22.17 -2.21
C ALA A 283 -8.21 23.29 -1.29
N LEU A 284 -7.39 22.93 -0.29
CA LEU A 284 -6.74 23.92 0.57
C LEU A 284 -5.78 24.81 -0.25
N LEU A 285 -4.90 24.24 -1.07
CA LEU A 285 -3.97 25.03 -1.88
C LEU A 285 -4.70 25.93 -2.90
N GLY A 286 -5.77 25.45 -3.53
CA GLY A 286 -6.62 26.25 -4.43
C GLY A 286 -7.19 27.49 -3.75
N ASN A 287 -7.79 27.30 -2.56
CA ASN A 287 -8.32 28.40 -1.75
C ASN A 287 -7.26 29.43 -1.34
N TRP A 288 -6.04 28.98 -1.04
CA TRP A 288 -4.93 29.85 -0.64
C TRP A 288 -4.29 30.59 -1.82
N LEU A 289 -4.27 29.97 -3.00
CA LEU A 289 -3.70 30.55 -4.22
C LEU A 289 -4.71 31.42 -4.99
N GLY A 290 -5.93 31.58 -4.47
CA GLY A 290 -6.96 32.42 -5.07
C GLY A 290 -7.43 31.93 -6.44
N GLN A 291 -7.28 30.63 -6.72
CA GLN A 291 -7.93 30.02 -7.88
C GLN A 291 -9.38 29.68 -7.48
N PRO A 292 -10.37 30.12 -8.27
CA PRO A 292 -11.78 29.88 -7.98
C PRO A 292 -12.12 28.39 -7.95
#